data_AF-A0A7X9GV58-F1
#
_entry.id   AF-A0A7X9GV58-F1
#
_cell.length_a   1.000
_cell.length_b   1.000
_cell.length_c   1.000
_cell.angle_alpha   90.00
_cell.angle_beta   90.00
_cell.angle_gamma   90.00
#
_symmetry.space_group_name_H-M   'P 1'
#
loop_
_entity.id
_entity.type
_entity.pdbx_description
1 polymer ?
#
loop_
_entity_poly.entity_id
_entity_poly.type
_entity_poly.pdbx_seq_one_letter_code
_entity_poly.pdbx_strand_id
1 'polypeptide(L)' 'LDLLRDMGADARSAVLYAKSASVVSPDFVWRRTDEWIVFPWSAEPPVTPSAG' A
#
# COMPACT_ATOMS: atom_id res chain seq x y z
N LEU A 1 10.83 -5.65 2.12
CA LEU A 1 10.79 -6.99 1.48
C LEU A 1 11.75 -7.96 2.16
N ASP A 2 12.62 -7.45 3.03
CA ASP A 2 13.74 -8.17 3.63
C ASP A 2 13.29 -9.42 4.39
N LEU A 3 12.23 -9.33 5.21
CA LEU A 3 11.66 -10.49 5.88
C LEU A 3 11.32 -11.66 4.93
N LEU A 4 10.68 -11.38 3.79
CA LEU A 4 10.30 -12.43 2.83
C LEU A 4 11.52 -12.98 2.08
N ARG A 5 12.49 -12.11 1.76
CA ARG A 5 13.74 -12.49 1.10
C ARG A 5 14.62 -13.34 1.99
N ASP A 6 14.69 -13.02 3.28
CA ASP A 6 15.43 -13.79 4.29
C ASP A 6 14.86 -15.21 4.46
N MET A 7 13.56 -15.39 4.18
CA MET A 7 12.91 -16.70 4.13
C MET A 7 13.06 -17.40 2.76
N GLY A 8 13.86 -16.86 1.85
CA GLY A 8 14.18 -17.47 0.55
C GLY A 8 13.20 -17.15 -0.58
N ALA A 9 12.27 -16.20 -0.40
CA ALA A 9 11.32 -15.83 -1.45
C ALA A 9 11.91 -14.81 -2.44
N ASP A 10 11.66 -14.99 -3.75
CA ASP A 10 11.83 -13.92 -4.75
C ASP A 10 10.65 -12.94 -4.62
N ALA A 11 10.83 -11.96 -3.73
CA ALA A 11 9.80 -11.00 -3.39
C ALA A 11 9.96 -9.68 -4.16
N ARG A 12 8.88 -9.26 -4.84
CA ARG A 12 8.71 -7.96 -5.49
C ARG A 12 7.49 -7.22 -4.93
N SER A 13 7.53 -5.90 -5.00
CA SER A 13 6.52 -4.98 -4.49
C SER A 13 5.74 -4.33 -5.62
N ALA A 14 4.43 -4.20 -5.46
CA ALA A 14 3.56 -3.48 -6.38
C ALA A 14 2.63 -2.56 -5.59
N VAL A 15 2.47 -1.33 -6.07
CA VAL A 15 1.55 -0.35 -5.48
C VAL A 15 0.71 0.33 -6.56
N LEU A 16 -0.50 0.74 -6.19
CA LEU A 16 -1.35 1.55 -7.06
C LEU A 16 -0.81 2.96 -7.24
N TYR A 17 -0.37 3.59 -6.15
CA TYR A 17 0.14 4.96 -6.16
C TYR A 17 1.44 5.09 -5.38
N ALA A 18 2.44 5.77 -5.95
CA ALA A 18 3.68 6.14 -5.26
C ALA A 18 3.80 7.65 -5.04
N LYS A 19 4.44 8.04 -3.93
CA LYS A 19 4.65 9.43 -3.49
C LYS A 19 6.10 9.86 -3.69
N SER A 20 6.34 11.15 -3.93
CA SER A 20 7.71 11.70 -3.96
C SER A 20 8.44 11.50 -2.63
N ALA A 21 7.71 11.54 -1.50
CA ALA A 21 8.23 11.33 -0.16
C ALA A 21 8.49 9.85 0.23
N SER A 22 8.23 8.89 -0.67
CA SER A 22 8.48 7.48 -0.39
C SER A 22 9.99 7.21 -0.22
N VAL A 23 10.38 6.70 0.95
CA VAL A 23 11.79 6.34 1.25
C VAL A 23 12.25 5.10 0.48
N VAL A 24 11.32 4.21 0.14
CA VAL A 24 11.58 2.99 -0.63
C VAL A 24 10.81 3.06 -1.95
N SER A 25 11.51 2.83 -3.06
CA SER A 25 10.87 2.74 -4.39
C SER A 25 10.32 1.33 -4.64
N PRO A 26 9.03 1.16 -4.96
CA PRO A 26 8.45 -0.13 -5.33
C PRO A 26 8.92 -0.61 -6.71
N ASP A 27 8.87 -1.93 -6.95
CA ASP A 27 9.25 -2.54 -8.23
C ASP A 27 8.24 -2.21 -9.33
N PHE A 28 6.95 -2.17 -8.98
CA PHE A 28 5.87 -1.81 -9.89
C PHE A 28 4.98 -0.71 -9.31
N VAL A 29 4.70 0.30 -10.13
CA VAL A 29 3.87 1.45 -9.76
C VAL A 29 2.88 1.70 -10.88
N TRP A 30 1.58 1.73 -10.57
CA TRP A 30 0.57 2.10 -11.58
C TRP A 30 0.59 3.62 -11.86
N ARG A 31 0.53 4.48 -10.84
CA ARG A 31 0.60 5.94 -11.00
C ARG A 31 1.45 6.62 -9.93
N ARG A 32 2.10 7.73 -10.27
CA ARG A 32 2.76 8.64 -9.31
C ARG A 32 1.90 9.89 -9.13
N THR A 33 1.71 10.32 -7.89
CA THR A 33 0.96 11.55 -7.55
C THR A 33 1.30 11.98 -6.13
N ASP A 34 1.35 13.28 -5.84
CA ASP A 34 1.52 13.78 -4.47
C ASP A 34 0.18 14.12 -3.78
N GLU A 35 -0.95 14.01 -4.48
CA GLU A 35 -2.29 14.32 -3.96
C GLU A 35 -2.76 13.33 -2.89
N TRP A 36 -3.56 13.76 -1.91
CA TRP A 36 -4.19 12.82 -0.98
C TRP A 36 -5.15 11.85 -1.70
N ILE A 37 -5.06 10.56 -1.39
CA ILE A 37 -5.87 9.53 -2.04
C ILE A 37 -6.87 8.97 -1.03
N VAL A 38 -8.16 9.13 -1.31
CA VAL A 38 -9.22 8.43 -0.59
C VAL A 38 -9.50 7.12 -1.32
N PHE A 39 -9.08 6.00 -0.73
CA PHE A 39 -9.40 4.68 -1.27
C PHE A 39 -10.88 4.35 -1.04
N PRO A 40 -11.53 3.55 -1.91
CA PRO A 40 -12.93 3.19 -1.75
C PRO A 40 -13.25 2.54 -0.40
N TRP A 41 -12.35 1.71 0.12
CA TRP A 41 -12.47 1.05 1.43
C TRP A 41 -12.10 1.95 2.62
N SER A 42 -11.71 3.19 2.38
CA SER A 42 -11.37 4.19 3.40
C SER A 42 -12.22 5.45 3.29
N ALA A 43 -13.20 5.47 2.38
CA ALA A 43 -14.08 6.61 2.19
C ALA A 43 -15.12 6.74 3.31
N GLU A 44 -15.53 5.61 3.88
CA GLU A 44 -16.56 5.52 4.92
C GLU A 44 -15.95 5.35 6.32
N PRO A 45 -16.71 5.65 7.39
CA PRO A 45 -16.29 5.39 8.77
C PRO A 45 -15.90 3.92 9.02
N PRO A 46 -15.04 3.64 10.03
CA PRO A 46 -14.68 2.28 10.40
C PRO A 46 -15.92 1.42 10.67
N VAL A 47 -15.91 0.18 10.17
CA VAL A 47 -16.98 -0.78 10.46
C VAL A 47 -16.92 -1.13 11.95
N THR A 48 -17.95 -0.77 12.70
CA THR A 48 -18.10 -1.16 14.11
C THR A 48 -18.74 -2.54 14.23
N PRO A 49 -18.36 -3.36 15.23
CA PRO A 49 -19.07 -4.61 15.51
C PRO A 49 -20.57 -4.35 15.70
N SER A 50 -21.42 -5.24 15.18
CA SER A 50 -22.85 -5.20 15.54
C SER A 50 -22.97 -5.46 17.04
N ALA A 51 -23.81 -4.70 17.74
CA ALA A 51 -24.24 -5.08 19.08
C ALA A 51 -24.99 -6.41 18.95
N GLY A 52 -24.44 -7.46 19.57
CA GLY A 52 -25.10 -8.76 19.70
C GLY A 52 -26.15 -8.75 20.80
#